data_AF-A0AAN7SVQ4-F1
#
_entry.id   AF-A0AAN7SVQ4-F1
#
_cell.length_a   1.000
_cell.length_b   1.000
_cell.length_c   1.000
_cell.angle_alpha   90.00
_cell.angle_beta   90.00
_cell.angle_gamma   90.00
#
_symmetry.space_group_name_H-M   'P 1'
#
loop_
_entity.id
_entity.type
_entity.pdbx_description
1 polymer ?
#
loop_
_entity_poly.entity_id
_entity_poly.type
_entity_poly.pdbx_seq_one_letter_code
_entity_poly.pdbx_strand_id
1 'polypeptide(L)'
;MVFCAAESFDSTWKPADIAFPSNSELRCNQEEMKVNLKGLKNKPGSTRPADITPFLRKKTEFPNNVELIYALTTKESPQKYVLSVNLVQRKTIEMLVQALKSGKFLGKDRVVRESRCLPFFEIALSNLYQCKIERKTTT
;
A
#
# COMPACT_ATOMS: atom_id res chain seq x y z
N MET A 1 12.98 9.86 -4.64
CA MET A 1 11.69 9.29 -5.08
C MET A 1 10.69 10.39 -5.23
N VAL A 2 9.80 10.27 -6.22
CA VAL A 2 8.73 11.24 -6.49
C VAL A 2 7.44 10.74 -5.86
N PHE A 3 6.87 11.59 -5.02
CA PHE A 3 5.61 11.38 -4.32
C PHE A 3 4.57 12.34 -4.90
N CYS A 4 3.35 11.85 -5.06
CA CYS A 4 2.21 12.66 -5.44
C CYS A 4 1.05 12.31 -4.52
N ALA A 5 0.32 13.33 -4.07
CA ALA A 5 -0.87 13.16 -3.25
C ALA A 5 -1.96 14.11 -3.75
N ALA A 6 -3.21 13.67 -3.66
CA ALA A 6 -4.36 14.55 -3.86
C ALA A 6 -4.51 15.45 -2.63
N GLU A 7 -4.63 16.75 -2.84
CA GLU A 7 -4.88 17.73 -1.80
C GLU A 7 -6.29 17.49 -1.24
N SER A 8 -6.37 17.13 0.04
CA SER A 8 -7.61 17.20 0.79
C SER A 8 -7.87 18.65 1.17
N PHE A 9 -9.08 19.15 0.94
CA PHE A 9 -9.52 20.53 1.25
C PHE A 9 -9.45 20.93 2.75
N ASP A 10 -8.96 20.04 3.60
CA ASP A 10 -8.86 20.24 5.04
C ASP A 10 -7.42 20.68 5.36
N SER A 11 -7.26 21.89 5.93
CA SER A 11 -5.97 22.58 6.16
C SER A 11 -5.06 21.92 7.22
N THR A 12 -5.38 20.69 7.63
CA THR A 12 -4.63 19.94 8.64
C THR A 12 -3.61 19.04 7.96
N TRP A 13 -2.38 19.01 8.46
CA TRP A 13 -1.34 18.05 8.06
C TRP A 13 -1.80 16.62 8.39
N LYS A 14 -2.56 16.03 7.47
CA LYS A 14 -3.05 14.66 7.55
C LYS A 14 -2.17 13.73 6.72
N PRO A 15 -1.96 12.49 7.17
CA PRO A 15 -1.37 11.46 6.32
C PRO A 15 -2.20 11.33 5.04
N ALA A 16 -1.54 11.41 3.88
CA ALA A 16 -2.18 11.30 2.58
C ALA A 16 -1.65 10.08 1.84
N ASP A 17 -2.55 9.40 1.14
CA ASP A 17 -2.18 8.29 0.26
C ASP A 17 -1.48 8.80 -0.99
N ILE A 18 -0.53 7.99 -1.48
CA ILE A 18 0.14 8.28 -2.74
C ILE A 18 -0.84 8.04 -3.89
N ALA A 19 -1.18 9.12 -4.60
CA ALA A 19 -2.11 9.11 -5.72
C ALA A 19 -1.62 10.07 -6.81
N PHE A 20 -1.51 9.55 -8.03
CA PHE A 20 -1.23 10.34 -9.22
C PHE A 20 -2.51 10.56 -10.02
N PRO A 21 -2.59 11.63 -10.83
CA PRO A 21 -3.70 11.86 -11.73
C PRO A 21 -3.94 10.67 -12.68
N SER A 22 -5.22 10.40 -12.97
CA SER A 22 -5.64 9.26 -13.80
C SER A 22 -5.04 9.24 -15.19
N ASN A 23 -4.67 10.36 -15.79
CA ASN A 23 -3.89 10.39 -17.02
C ASN A 23 -2.66 11.23 -16.74
N SER A 24 -1.60 10.60 -16.27
CA SER A 24 -0.33 11.24 -15.97
C SER A 24 0.84 10.46 -16.53
N GLU A 25 1.82 11.20 -17.02
CA GLU A 25 3.10 10.72 -17.54
C GLU A 25 4.21 11.48 -16.82
N LEU A 26 5.22 10.76 -16.34
CA LEU A 26 6.35 11.34 -15.62
C LEU A 26 7.60 11.25 -16.47
N ARG A 27 8.23 12.39 -16.73
CA ARG A 27 9.48 12.50 -17.48
C ARG A 27 10.59 13.02 -16.59
N CYS A 28 11.78 12.47 -16.74
CA CYS A 28 12.99 12.94 -16.06
C CYS A 28 14.06 13.18 -17.11
N ASN A 29 14.63 14.39 -17.15
CA ASN A 29 15.68 14.76 -18.10
C ASN A 29 15.31 14.47 -19.57
N GLN A 30 14.04 14.73 -19.92
CA GLN A 30 13.42 14.48 -21.24
C GLN A 30 13.14 13.00 -21.56
N GLU A 31 13.55 12.07 -20.70
CA GLU A 31 13.25 10.64 -20.84
C GLU A 31 11.94 10.27 -20.12
N GLU A 32 11.08 9.51 -20.78
CA GLU A 32 9.81 9.06 -20.22
C GLU A 32 10.00 7.85 -19.31
N MET A 33 9.45 7.94 -18.09
CA MET A 33 9.52 6.84 -17.14
C MET A 33 8.29 5.93 -17.26
N LYS A 34 8.49 4.72 -17.78
CA LYS A 34 7.46 3.67 -17.84
C LYS A 34 7.23 3.01 -16.48
N VAL A 35 6.66 3.76 -15.54
CA VAL A 35 6.34 3.31 -14.17
C VAL A 35 4.84 3.24 -13.98
N ASN A 36 4.36 2.26 -13.22
CA ASN A 36 2.94 2.13 -12.87
C ASN A 36 2.53 3.22 -11.85
N LEU A 37 2.05 4.36 -12.34
CA LEU A 37 1.58 5.49 -11.52
C LEU A 37 0.13 5.34 -11.01
N LYS A 38 -0.62 4.36 -11.53
CA LYS A 38 -2.05 4.15 -11.19
C LYS A 38 -2.30 3.17 -10.03
N GLY A 39 -1.29 2.39 -9.63
CA GLY A 39 -1.45 1.34 -8.62
C GLY A 39 -2.48 0.27 -9.02
N LEU A 40 -3.00 -0.44 -8.02
CA LEU A 40 -4.08 -1.42 -8.20
C LEU A 40 -5.44 -0.73 -8.20
N LYS A 41 -6.26 -1.00 -9.22
CA LYS A 41 -7.65 -0.51 -9.28
C LYS A 41 -8.40 -0.88 -8.00
N ASN A 42 -9.10 0.08 -7.40
CA ASN A 42 -9.95 -0.05 -6.19
C ASN A 42 -9.23 -0.14 -4.83
N LYS A 43 -7.90 0.04 -4.76
CA LYS A 43 -7.19 0.16 -3.47
C LYS A 43 -6.37 1.45 -3.41
N PRO A 44 -6.90 2.55 -2.81
CA PRO A 44 -6.11 3.75 -2.59
C PRO A 44 -4.87 3.41 -1.75
N GLY A 45 -3.75 4.10 -2.01
CA GLY A 45 -2.47 3.83 -1.36
C GLY A 45 -1.68 2.62 -1.92
N SER A 46 -2.23 1.86 -2.88
CA SER A 46 -1.50 0.76 -3.54
C SER A 46 -0.45 1.24 -4.56
N THR A 47 -0.39 2.53 -4.84
CA THR A 47 0.55 3.11 -5.79
C THR A 47 1.92 3.28 -5.15
N ARG A 48 2.97 2.86 -5.88
CA ARG A 48 4.34 3.06 -5.43
C ARG A 48 4.84 4.44 -5.87
N PRO A 49 5.67 5.11 -5.06
CA PRO A 49 6.35 6.33 -5.50
C PRO A 49 7.26 6.02 -6.68
N ALA A 50 7.39 6.99 -7.59
CA ALA A 50 8.20 6.81 -8.79
C ALA A 50 9.69 6.98 -8.46
N ASP A 51 10.51 6.07 -8.98
CA ASP A 51 11.96 6.13 -8.81
C ASP A 51 12.62 6.84 -9.98
N ILE A 52 13.07 8.07 -9.74
CA ILE A 52 13.83 8.87 -10.71
C ILE A 52 15.34 8.63 -10.62
N THR A 53 15.83 7.94 -9.58
CA THR A 53 17.27 7.75 -9.32
C THR A 53 18.08 7.28 -10.54
N PRO A 54 17.62 6.32 -11.37
CA PRO A 54 18.41 5.87 -12.52
C PRO A 54 18.53 6.92 -13.65
N PHE A 55 17.60 7.88 -13.72
CA PHE A 55 17.54 8.89 -14.78
C PHE A 55 18.23 10.20 -14.38
N LEU A 56 18.65 10.35 -13.11
CA LEU A 56 19.32 11.54 -12.62
C LEU A 56 20.75 11.64 -13.16
N ARG A 57 21.08 12.82 -13.69
CA ARG A 57 22.44 13.23 -14.03
C ARG A 57 23.17 13.60 -12.74
N LYS A 58 24.25 12.88 -12.43
CA LYS A 58 25.08 13.09 -11.23
C LYS A 58 26.15 14.19 -11.38
N LYS A 59 26.29 14.74 -12.59
CA LYS A 59 27.26 15.81 -12.88
C LYS A 59 26.67 17.15 -12.45
N THR A 60 27.43 17.91 -11.67
CA THR A 60 27.04 19.23 -11.13
C THR A 60 26.74 20.26 -12.21
N GLU A 61 27.31 20.10 -13.41
CA GLU A 61 27.15 21.02 -14.54
C GLU A 61 25.76 20.95 -15.20
N PHE A 62 25.00 19.87 -14.98
CA PHE A 62 23.71 19.67 -15.63
C PHE A 62 22.58 19.63 -14.60
N PRO A 63 21.67 20.61 -14.60
CA PRO A 63 20.49 20.55 -13.74
C PRO A 63 19.58 19.39 -14.16
N ASN A 64 18.97 18.75 -13.17
CA ASN A 64 17.98 17.71 -13.41
C ASN A 64 16.59 18.33 -13.51
N ASN A 65 15.85 18.01 -14.57
CA ASN A 65 14.48 18.48 -14.77
C ASN A 65 13.50 17.31 -14.62
N VAL A 66 12.44 17.50 -13.83
CA VAL A 66 11.39 16.50 -13.60
C VAL A 66 10.06 17.11 -14.00
N GLU A 67 9.42 16.52 -15.00
CA GLU A 67 8.20 17.03 -15.61
C GLU A 67 7.06 16.03 -15.41
N LEU A 68 5.94 16.49 -14.89
CA LEU A 68 4.70 15.72 -14.80
C LEU A 68 3.72 16.26 -15.84
N ILE A 69 3.44 15.46 -16.86
CA ILE A 69 2.42 15.77 -17.86
C ILE A 69 1.12 15.13 -17.36
N TYR A 70 0.04 15.90 -17.30
CA TYR A 70 -1.26 15.41 -16.83
C TYR A 70 -2.41 15.90 -17.72
N ALA A 71 -3.48 15.12 -17.78
CA ALA A 71 -4.67 15.45 -18.56
C ALA A 71 -5.96 15.09 -17.80
N LEU A 72 -7.05 15.78 -18.17
CA LEU A 72 -8.42 15.49 -17.73
C LEU A 72 -8.65 15.55 -16.20
N THR A 73 -7.87 16.35 -15.47
CA THR A 73 -8.00 16.49 -14.01
C THR A 73 -9.15 17.40 -13.57
N THR A 74 -9.77 18.16 -14.46
CA THR A 74 -10.73 19.24 -14.12
C THR A 74 -12.21 18.89 -14.36
N LYS A 75 -12.54 17.85 -15.13
CA LYS A 75 -13.92 17.65 -15.60
C LYS A 75 -14.84 16.88 -14.66
N GLU A 76 -14.31 16.01 -13.80
CA GLU A 76 -15.13 15.12 -12.95
C GLU A 76 -14.92 15.31 -11.43
N SER A 77 -13.74 15.80 -11.02
CA SER A 77 -13.52 16.32 -9.67
C SER A 77 -12.31 17.26 -9.67
N PRO A 78 -12.43 18.52 -9.21
CA PRO A 78 -11.29 19.44 -9.12
C PRO A 78 -10.38 19.02 -7.95
N GLN A 79 -9.67 17.90 -8.11
CA GLN A 79 -8.64 17.47 -7.18
C GLN A 79 -7.33 18.14 -7.60
N LYS A 80 -6.83 18.98 -6.70
CA LYS A 80 -5.47 19.49 -6.79
C LYS A 80 -4.52 18.38 -6.37
N TYR A 81 -3.39 18.28 -7.05
CA TYR A 81 -2.36 17.30 -6.73
C TYR A 81 -1.08 18.03 -6.37
N VAL A 82 -0.42 17.59 -5.31
CA VAL A 82 0.88 18.10 -4.88
C VAL A 82 1.93 17.07 -5.22
N LEU A 83 2.99 17.50 -5.90
CA LEU A 83 4.15 16.69 -6.23
C LEU A 83 5.30 17.05 -5.28
N SER A 84 5.97 16.06 -4.72
CA SER A 84 7.11 16.23 -3.82
C SER A 84 8.22 15.24 -4.18
N VAL A 85 9.46 15.71 -4.20
CA VAL A 85 10.63 14.87 -4.47
C VAL A 85 11.45 14.76 -3.19
N ASN A 86 11.50 13.55 -2.62
CA ASN A 86 12.20 13.30 -1.36
C ASN A 86 13.28 12.22 -1.53
N LEU A 87 14.38 12.38 -0.80
CA LEU A 87 15.39 11.35 -0.63
C LEU A 87 14.87 10.31 0.36
N VAL A 88 15.00 9.03 0.04
CA VAL A 88 14.49 7.94 0.88
C VAL A 88 15.50 6.81 1.00
N GLN A 89 15.48 6.15 2.15
CA GLN A 89 16.26 4.93 2.39
C GLN A 89 15.41 3.69 2.07
N ARG A 90 15.87 2.86 1.13
CA ARG A 90 15.23 1.58 0.81
C ARG A 90 15.66 0.52 1.80
N LYS A 91 14.70 -0.25 2.32
CA LYS A 91 14.95 -1.49 3.06
C LYS A 91 14.58 -2.67 2.18
N THR A 92 15.48 -3.63 2.04
CA THR A 92 15.20 -4.84 1.26
C THR A 92 14.31 -5.78 2.06
N ILE A 93 13.69 -6.74 1.36
CA ILE A 93 12.77 -7.71 1.97
C ILE A 93 13.53 -8.56 2.99
N GLU A 94 14.77 -8.94 2.70
CA GLU A 94 15.60 -9.78 3.58
C GLU A 94 15.85 -9.09 4.92
N MET A 95 16.17 -7.78 4.90
CA MET A 95 16.33 -6.99 6.12
C MET A 95 15.05 -6.91 6.93
N LEU A 96 13.90 -6.76 6.26
CA LEU A 96 12.60 -6.74 6.93
C LEU A 96 12.26 -8.11 7.53
N VAL A 97 12.54 -9.20 6.82
CA VAL A 97 12.34 -10.58 7.32
C VAL A 97 13.23 -10.85 8.52
N GLN A 98 14.49 -10.42 8.48
CA GLN A 98 15.40 -10.53 9.63
C GLN A 98 14.88 -9.73 10.83
N ALA A 99 14.42 -8.50 10.61
CA ALA A 99 13.82 -7.68 11.66
C ALA A 99 12.56 -8.32 12.27
N LEU A 100 11.71 -8.94 11.43
CA LEU A 100 10.53 -9.69 11.89
C LEU A 100 10.93 -10.93 12.70
N LYS A 101 11.97 -11.66 12.28
CA LYS A 101 12.51 -12.80 13.02
C LYS A 101 13.15 -12.41 14.34
N SER A 102 13.74 -11.22 14.47
CA SER A 102 14.23 -10.72 15.76
C SER A 102 13.14 -10.11 16.64
N GLY A 103 11.95 -9.91 16.08
CA GLY A 103 10.83 -9.27 16.76
C GLY A 103 10.15 -10.16 17.80
N LYS A 104 9.02 -9.68 18.32
CA LYS A 104 8.21 -10.42 19.29
C LYS A 104 7.56 -11.62 18.62
N PHE A 105 7.89 -12.82 19.06
CA PHE A 105 7.23 -14.04 18.64
C PHE A 105 5.90 -14.23 19.38
N LEU A 106 4.89 -14.69 18.64
CA LEU A 106 3.64 -15.13 19.24
C LEU A 106 3.83 -16.54 19.82
N GLY A 107 3.96 -16.62 21.14
CA GLY A 107 4.20 -17.88 21.84
C GLY A 107 3.03 -18.87 21.68
N LYS A 108 3.35 -20.17 21.63
CA LYS A 108 2.37 -21.26 21.52
C LYS A 108 1.26 -21.14 22.57
N ASP A 109 1.62 -20.83 23.81
CA ASP A 109 0.66 -20.72 24.92
C ASP A 109 -0.37 -19.62 24.69
N ARG A 110 0.02 -18.51 24.06
CA ARG A 110 -0.90 -17.43 23.71
C ARG A 110 -1.86 -17.85 22.62
N VAL A 111 -1.37 -18.54 21.58
CA VAL A 111 -2.21 -19.08 20.49
C VAL A 111 -3.20 -20.11 21.04
N VAL A 112 -2.73 -21.06 21.85
CA VAL A 112 -3.58 -22.10 22.45
C VAL A 112 -4.63 -21.48 23.38
N ARG A 113 -4.26 -20.47 24.18
CA ARG A 113 -5.21 -19.75 25.02
C ARG A 113 -6.26 -19.02 24.19
N GLU A 114 -5.87 -18.23 23.19
CA GLU A 114 -6.81 -17.53 22.30
C GLU A 114 -7.73 -18.54 21.58
N SER A 115 -7.19 -19.64 21.04
CA SER A 115 -7.99 -20.67 20.39
C SER A 115 -9.01 -21.34 21.33
N ARG A 116 -8.66 -21.55 22.61
CA ARG A 116 -9.56 -22.12 23.62
C ARG A 116 -10.56 -21.10 24.17
N CYS A 117 -10.19 -19.83 24.24
CA CYS A 117 -11.02 -18.75 24.77
C CYS A 117 -11.99 -18.16 23.74
N LEU A 118 -11.91 -18.53 22.46
CA LEU A 118 -12.93 -18.16 21.48
C LEU A 118 -14.23 -18.94 21.79
N PRO A 119 -15.30 -18.28 22.26
CA PRO A 119 -16.56 -18.95 22.59
C PRO A 119 -17.27 -19.53 21.35
N PHE A 120 -16.72 -19.31 20.15
CA PHE A 120 -17.28 -19.77 18.89
C PHE A 120 -17.05 -21.27 18.63
N PHE A 121 -15.99 -21.87 19.19
CA PHE A 121 -15.70 -23.29 18.95
C PHE A 121 -16.58 -24.25 19.75
N GLU A 122 -17.02 -23.86 20.95
CA GLU A 122 -17.94 -24.68 21.76
C GLU A 122 -19.32 -24.77 21.12
N ILE A 123 -19.81 -23.67 20.53
CA ILE A 123 -21.09 -23.63 19.81
C ILE A 123 -21.01 -24.43 18.49
N ALA A 124 -19.88 -24.37 17.79
CA ALA A 124 -19.71 -25.14 16.54
C ALA A 124 -19.58 -26.65 16.80
N LEU A 125 -18.88 -27.06 17.87
CA LEU A 125 -18.71 -28.47 18.21
C LEU A 125 -19.99 -29.08 18.78
N SER A 126 -20.78 -28.35 19.59
CA SER A 126 -22.08 -28.84 20.06
C SER A 126 -23.08 -29.01 18.92
N ASN A 127 -23.13 -28.06 17.97
CA ASN A 127 -24.00 -28.15 16.79
C ASN A 127 -23.58 -29.27 15.83
N LEU A 128 -22.27 -29.51 15.65
CA LEU A 128 -21.79 -30.65 14.85
C LEU A 128 -22.05 -32.01 15.51
N TYR A 129 -22.02 -32.09 16.85
CA TYR A 129 -22.38 -33.31 17.59
C TYR A 129 -23.88 -33.60 17.52
N GLN A 130 -24.74 -32.58 17.69
CA GLN A 130 -26.20 -32.73 17.55
C GLN A 130 -26.60 -33.18 16.13
N CYS A 131 -26.04 -32.57 15.09
CA CYS A 131 -26.34 -32.90 13.69
C CYS A 131 -25.91 -34.33 13.28
N LYS A 132 -24.99 -34.97 14.04
CA LYS A 132 -24.54 -36.35 13.78
C LYS A 132 -25.37 -37.40 14.50
N ILE A 133 -26.10 -37.03 15.55
CA ILE A 133 -27.00 -37.91 16.29
C ILE A 133 -28.33 -38.04 15.54
N GLU A 134 -28.89 -36.95 15.02
CA GLU A 134 -30.17 -36.98 14.29
C GLU A 134 -30.13 -37.81 12.99
N ARG A 135 -28.97 -37.91 12.33
CA ARG A 135 -28.82 -38.72 11.10
C ARG A 135 -28.79 -40.23 11.34
N LYS A 136 -28.71 -40.70 12.59
CA LYS A 136 -28.67 -42.14 12.93
C LYS A 136 -30.00 -42.71 13.39
N THR A 137 -31.02 -41.88 13.59
CA THR A 137 -32.32 -42.28 14.16
C THR A 137 -33.48 -42.26 13.16
N THR A 138 -33.22 -42.04 11.87
CA THR A 138 -34.23 -42.15 10.80
C THR A 138 -33.99 -43.41 9.99
N THR A 139 -34.49 -44.55 10.50
CA THR A 139 -34.81 -45.76 9.72
C THR A 139 -36.02 -46.39 10.37
#